data_AF-A0A1W5D725-F1
#
_entry.id   AF-A0A1W5D725-F1
#
_cell.length_a   1.000
_cell.length_b   1.000
_cell.length_c   1.000
_cell.angle_alpha   90.00
_cell.angle_beta   90.00
_cell.angle_gamma   90.00
#
_symmetry.space_group_name_H-M   'P 1'
#
loop_
_entity.id
_entity.type
_entity.pdbx_description
1 polymer ?
#
loop_
_entity_poly.entity_id
_entity_poly.type
_entity_poly.pdbx_seq_one_letter_code
_entity_poly.pdbx_strand_id
1 'polypeptide(L)' 'MAEAEAMYRRALEGYEKAWGPEHTSTLNTINNLGSLYSSQGKMAEAEAMYRRALEGYEKAQDGRSGSHVSTGVGRL' A
#
# COMPACT_ATOMS: atom_id res chain seq x y z
N MET A 1 13.75 9.19 -15.67
CA MET A 1 13.84 8.25 -14.52
C MET A 1 13.79 8.98 -13.18
N ALA A 2 14.74 9.88 -12.88
CA ALA A 2 14.77 10.62 -11.61
C ALA A 2 13.55 11.54 -11.37
N GLU A 3 13.03 12.18 -12.43
CA GLU A 3 11.84 13.03 -12.34
C GLU A 3 10.58 12.22 -11.96
N ALA A 4 10.37 11.06 -12.59
CA ALA A 4 9.27 10.17 -12.26
C ALA A 4 9.35 9.67 -10.80
N GLU A 5 10.56 9.37 -10.31
CA GLU A 5 10.79 8.96 -8.91
C GLU A 5 10.41 10.09 -7.94
N ALA A 6 10.81 11.33 -8.23
CA ALA A 6 10.45 12.49 -7.43
C ALA A 6 8.93 12.75 -7.41
N MET A 7 8.26 12.60 -8.57
CA MET A 7 6.82 12.74 -8.67
C MET A 7 6.08 11.68 -7.85
N TYR A 8 6.48 10.40 -7.95
CA TYR A 8 5.87 9.33 -7.17
C TYR A 8 6.11 9.48 -5.67
N ARG A 9 7.30 9.92 -5.24
CA ARG A 9 7.58 10.20 -3.82
C ARG A 9 6.71 11.33 -3.27
N ARG A 10 6.54 12.42 -4.03
CA ARG A 10 5.67 13.53 -3.65
C ARG A 10 4.20 13.10 -3.59
N ALA A 11 3.75 12.30 -4.57
CA ALA A 11 2.40 11.75 -4.56
C ALA A 11 2.17 10.82 -3.36
N LEU A 12 3.16 9.98 -3.04
CA LEU A 12 3.12 9.07 -1.90
C LEU A 12 2.94 9.83 -0.58
N GLU A 13 3.74 10.87 -0.34
CA GLU A 13 3.60 11.71 0.85
C GLU A 13 2.20 12.34 0.96
N GLY A 14 1.66 12.83 -0.16
CA GLY A 14 0.31 13.38 -0.22
C GLY A 14 -0.77 12.36 0.12
N TYR A 15 -0.70 11.16 -0.44
CA TYR A 15 -1.66 10.10 -0.20
C TYR A 15 -1.56 9.51 1.21
N GLU A 16 -0.34 9.33 1.75
CA GLU A 16 -0.14 8.92 3.13
C GLU A 16 -0.77 9.92 4.11
N LYS A 17 -0.61 11.23 3.86
CA LYS A 17 -1.20 12.27 4.68
C LYS A 17 -2.72 12.35 4.57
N ALA A 18 -3.26 12.19 3.36
CA ALA A 18 -4.69 12.35 3.10
C ALA A 18 -5.51 11.11 3.52
N TRP A 19 -4.98 9.91 3.25
CA TRP A 19 -5.74 8.66 3.34
C TRP A 19 -5.08 7.60 4.22
N GLY A 20 -3.82 7.80 4.62
CA GLY A 20 -3.08 6.86 5.44
C GLY A 20 -2.25 5.85 4.62
N PRO A 21 -1.38 5.10 5.31
CA PRO A 21 -0.40 4.20 4.69
C PRO A 21 -1.04 2.95 4.05
N GLU A 22 -2.20 2.52 4.53
CA GLU A 22 -2.88 1.28 4.09
C GLU A 22 -3.95 1.53 3.03
N HIS A 23 -4.20 2.79 2.67
CA HIS A 23 -5.19 3.11 1.65
C HIS A 23 -4.74 2.60 0.28
N THR A 24 -5.65 2.02 -0.50
CA THR A 24 -5.37 1.38 -1.79
C THR A 24 -4.57 2.27 -2.75
N SER A 25 -4.86 3.57 -2.82
CA SER A 25 -4.09 4.50 -3.67
C SER A 25 -2.67 4.76 -3.18
N THR A 26 -2.46 4.76 -1.86
CA THR A 26 -1.14 4.87 -1.25
C THR A 26 -0.31 3.64 -1.63
N LEU A 27 -0.90 2.45 -1.48
CA LEU A 27 -0.27 1.18 -1.82
C LEU A 27 0.03 1.03 -3.32
N ASN A 28 -0.88 1.49 -4.19
CA ASN A 28 -0.64 1.55 -5.63
C ASN A 28 0.56 2.44 -5.97
N THR A 29 0.70 3.58 -5.29
CA THR A 29 1.83 4.50 -5.50
C THR A 29 3.15 3.85 -5.09
N ILE A 30 3.17 3.12 -3.98
CA ILE A 30 4.33 2.34 -3.53
C ILE A 30 4.68 1.25 -4.56
N ASN A 31 3.69 0.51 -5.07
CA ASN A 31 3.90 -0.51 -6.10
C ASN A 31 4.52 0.09 -7.38
N ASN A 32 4.05 1.26 -7.80
CA ASN A 32 4.58 1.95 -8.98
C ASN A 32 6.02 2.43 -8.80
N LEU A 33 6.43 2.82 -7.58
CA LEU A 33 7.85 3.04 -7.25
C LEU A 33 8.67 1.76 -7.42
N GLY A 34 8.11 0.60 -7.02
CA GLY A 34 8.74 -0.69 -7.23
C GLY A 34 8.98 -1.00 -8.71
N SER A 35 7.98 -0.78 -9.57
CA SER A 35 8.12 -0.95 -11.01
C SER A 35 9.14 0.01 -11.63
N LEU A 36 9.15 1.26 -11.15
CA LEU A 36 10.15 2.24 -11.59
C LEU A 36 11.57 1.80 -11.23
N TYR A 37 11.82 1.34 -10.00
CA TYR A 37 13.14 0.85 -9.61
C TYR A 37 13.55 -0.41 -10.37
N SER A 38 12.62 -1.33 -10.61
CA SER A 38 12.88 -2.53 -11.41
C SER A 38 13.33 -2.16 -12.83
N SER A 39 12.66 -1.18 -13.46
CA SER A 39 13.04 -0.68 -14.79
C SER A 39 14.41 0.03 -14.83
N GLN A 40 14.92 0.46 -13.67
CA GLN A 40 16.26 1.04 -13.51
C GLN A 40 17.33 0.00 -13.15
N GLY A 41 16.97 -1.28 -13.00
CA GLY A 41 17.89 -2.33 -12.54
C GLY A 41 18.13 -2.33 -11.02
N LYS A 42 17.40 -1.49 -10.27
CA LYS A 42 17.51 -1.35 -8.81
C LYS A 42 16.63 -2.38 -8.10
N MET A 43 17.07 -3.64 -8.13
CA MET A 43 16.23 -4.76 -7.71
C MET A 43 15.94 -4.77 -6.20
N ALA A 44 16.91 -4.36 -5.37
CA ALA A 44 16.72 -4.31 -3.92
C ALA A 44 15.66 -3.26 -3.53
N GLU A 45 15.72 -2.07 -4.12
CA GLU A 45 14.74 -1.01 -3.90
C GLU A 45 13.36 -1.39 -4.45
N ALA A 46 13.32 -2.06 -5.61
CA ALA A 46 12.07 -2.56 -6.18
C ALA A 46 11.38 -3.57 -5.26
N GLU A 47 12.14 -4.56 -4.77
CA GLU A 47 11.64 -5.58 -3.87
C GLU A 47 11.12 -4.99 -2.56
N ALA A 48 11.84 -4.01 -1.99
CA ALA A 48 11.41 -3.31 -0.78
C ALA A 48 10.05 -2.60 -0.98
N MET A 49 9.85 -1.95 -2.13
CA MET A 49 8.57 -1.31 -2.45
C MET A 49 7.45 -2.34 -2.63
N TYR A 50 7.70 -3.43 -3.36
CA TYR A 50 6.70 -4.47 -3.58
C TYR A 50 6.29 -5.17 -2.28
N ARG A 51 7.25 -5.50 -1.40
CA ARG A 51 6.96 -6.08 -0.08
C ARG A 51 6.09 -5.15 0.76
N ARG A 52 6.45 -3.86 0.82
CA ARG A 52 5.67 -2.85 1.55
C ARG A 52 4.24 -2.74 1.02
N ALA A 53 4.07 -2.73 -0.30
CA ALA A 53 2.74 -2.65 -0.91
C ALA A 53 1.90 -3.91 -0.62
N LEU A 54 2.51 -5.09 -0.72
CA LEU A 54 1.85 -6.38 -0.43
C LEU A 54 1.36 -6.45 1.03
N GLU A 55 2.25 -6.18 2.00
CA GLU A 55 1.89 -6.17 3.42
C GLU A 55 0.74 -5.20 3.72
N GLY A 56 0.74 -4.03 3.06
CA GLY A 56 -0.33 -3.07 3.20
C GLY A 56 -1.66 -3.55 2.60
N TYR A 57 -1.62 -4.25 1.46
CA TYR A 57 -2.83 -4.82 0.86
C TYR A 57 -3.44 -5.91 1.74
N GLU A 58 -2.61 -6.78 2.31
CA GLU A 58 -3.04 -7.82 3.24
C GLU A 58 -3.76 -7.20 4.46
N LYS A 59 -3.20 -6.15 5.06
CA LYS A 59 -3.82 -5.43 6.18
C LYS A 59 -5.13 -4.75 5.79
N ALA A 60 -5.16 -4.08 4.63
CA ALA A 60 -6.37 -3.41 4.14
C ALA A 60 -7.50 -4.42 3.84
N GLN A 61 -7.16 -5.65 3.46
CA GLN A 61 -8.13 -6.73 3.25
C GLN A 61 -8.59 -7.36 4.57
N ASP A 62 -7.69 -7.58 5.53
CA ASP A 62 -8.02 -8.15 6.84
C ASP A 62 -8.95 -7.22 7.65
N GLY A 63 -8.68 -5.91 7.62
CA GLY A 63 -9.57 -4.89 8.18
C GLY A 63 -10.95 -4.84 7.54
N ARG A 64 -11.11 -5.32 6.30
CA ARG A 64 -12.41 -5.47 5.61
C ARG A 64 -13.13 -6.76 6.01
N SER A 65 -12.40 -7.83 6.26
CA SER A 65 -12.96 -9.13 6.64
C SER A 65 -13.47 -9.16 8.09
N GLY A 66 -12.95 -8.30 8.97
CA GLY A 66 -13.38 -8.17 10.37
C GLY A 66 -14.81 -7.63 10.60
N SER A 67 -15.55 -7.22 9.57
CA SER A 67 -16.89 -6.64 9.73
C SER A 67 -18.05 -7.66 9.84
N HIS A 68 -17.75 -8.96 9.99
CA HIS A 68 -18.74 -10.02 10.23
C HIS A 68 -18.60 -10.62 11.64
N VAL A 69 -18.50 -9.80 12.69
CA VAL A 69 -18.89 -10.26 14.03
C VAL A 69 -20.41 -10.20 14.10
N SER A 70 -21.07 -11.32 13.78
CA SER A 70 -22.48 -11.54 14.08
C SER A 70 -22.64 -11.62 15.59
N THR A 71 -22.81 -10.48 16.24
CA THR A 71 -23.06 -10.36 17.68
C THR A 71 -24.53 -10.68 17.99
N GLY A 72 -24.77 -11.65 18.88
CA GLY A 72 -26.05 -11.90 19.55
C GLY A 72 -27.01 -12.80 18.78
N VAL A 73 -27.64 -13.81 19.38
CA VAL A 73 -28.33 -13.74 20.67
C VAL A 73 -28.22 -15.07 21.42
N GLY A 74 -27.58 -15.05 22.58
CA GLY A 74 -27.98 -15.93 23.67
C GLY A 74 -29.34 -15.45 24.21
N ARG A 75 -30.34 -16.31 24.20
CA ARG A 75 -31.58 -16.15 24.97
C ARG A 75 -31.91 -17.48 25.63
N LEU A 76 -31.79 -17.45 26.96
CA LEU A 76 -32.34 -18.31 28.03
C LEU A 76 -32.33 -19.84 27.81
#